data_AF-A0A2N1SAR9-F1
#
_entry.id   AF-A0A2N1SAR9-F1
#
_cell.length_a   1.000
_cell.length_b   1.000
_cell.length_c   1.000
_cell.angle_alpha   90.00
_cell.angle_beta   90.00
_cell.angle_gamma   90.00
#
_symmetry.space_group_name_H-M   'P 1'
#
loop_
_entity.id
_entity.type
_entity.pdbx_description
1 polymer ?
#
loop_
_entity_poly.entity_id
_entity_poly.type
_entity_poly.pdbx_seq_one_letter_code
_entity_poly.pdbx_strand_id
1 'polypeptide(L)'
;MQHIRPLAAALACILSLASCGSRAPREAERRPASPVDIPSIGLVFDVGGRDDASFNRSAYDGLVMLARDVNGYIRDDADADFGFKLDIRVLESKHRGADREQLLRSLAEEGRDLVIAVGFLFADSISSVAKDYPRTHFALIDGTVPDLDAGSTVTCVGFAENEGSFLVGAYAGLIAAAAGPDAKVGFVGGMDTPLIRRFLSGYAAGAAYANPALRAPGRVVSAFVARDASGFDDPARGAEMASMLFRVKSAVVYHAAGASGRGVFDAATRFGAKAIGVDSDQAAILAASDAQSDAVLSKVIVTSMLKRVDRAIYALGQELVSGIPIAGGYRTFGLAEGGVGYVAAGLPDDAVTLLSDLARRVSSGDISVPADDQALADFIAMLR
;
A
#
# COMPACT_ATOMS: atom_id res chain seq x y z
N MET A 1 -78.11 23.56 -77.48
CA MET A 1 -78.79 23.43 -76.18
C MET A 1 -77.91 24.08 -75.13
N GLN A 2 -78.44 25.17 -74.58
CA GLN A 2 -78.16 25.87 -73.30
C GLN A 2 -76.85 25.55 -72.55
N HIS A 3 -76.11 26.47 -71.94
CA HIS A 3 -75.92 27.94 -71.97
C HIS A 3 -74.96 28.22 -70.80
N ILE A 4 -74.09 29.23 -70.94
CA ILE A 4 -73.65 30.16 -69.86
C ILE A 4 -72.41 29.78 -68.99
N ARG A 5 -71.43 30.69 -69.09
CA ARG A 5 -70.28 31.08 -68.23
C ARG A 5 -70.70 31.42 -66.76
N PRO A 6 -69.88 32.04 -65.88
CA PRO A 6 -68.49 31.82 -65.41
C PRO A 6 -68.35 31.89 -63.85
N LEU A 7 -67.09 31.85 -63.37
CA LEU A 7 -66.49 32.54 -62.21
C LEU A 7 -66.87 32.21 -60.73
N ALA A 8 -65.78 31.98 -59.98
CA ALA A 8 -65.40 32.56 -58.68
C ALA A 8 -65.65 31.82 -57.34
N ALA A 9 -64.50 31.50 -56.71
CA ALA A 9 -64.13 31.66 -55.29
C ALA A 9 -64.69 30.73 -54.18
N ALA A 10 -63.93 30.72 -53.06
CA ALA A 10 -64.18 30.12 -51.73
C ALA A 10 -63.84 28.62 -51.58
N LEU A 11 -63.45 28.05 -50.43
CA LEU A 11 -62.94 28.46 -49.11
C LEU A 11 -62.61 27.12 -48.37
N ALA A 12 -61.85 27.21 -47.28
CA ALA A 12 -61.29 26.19 -46.39
C ALA A 12 -62.24 25.14 -45.73
N CYS A 13 -61.59 24.27 -44.91
CA CYS A 13 -62.09 23.37 -43.85
C CYS A 13 -62.47 21.94 -44.31
N ILE A 14 -62.28 20.82 -43.60
CA ILE A 14 -62.15 20.44 -42.17
C ILE A 14 -61.35 19.09 -42.14
N LEU A 15 -60.61 18.65 -41.10
CA LEU A 15 -61.08 17.70 -40.05
C LEU A 15 -59.88 17.20 -39.24
N SER A 16 -59.88 17.37 -37.92
CA SER A 16 -59.38 16.34 -36.98
C SER A 16 -60.01 16.57 -35.60
N LEU A 17 -60.72 15.55 -35.12
CA LEU A 17 -61.39 15.48 -33.82
C LEU A 17 -60.39 15.30 -32.67
N ALA A 18 -60.72 15.88 -31.52
CA ALA A 18 -60.03 15.72 -30.26
C ALA A 18 -60.31 14.36 -29.59
N SER A 19 -59.29 13.76 -28.98
CA SER A 19 -59.42 12.74 -27.93
C SER A 19 -58.35 13.01 -26.87
N CYS A 20 -58.80 13.37 -25.66
CA CYS A 20 -57.97 13.44 -24.46
C CYS A 20 -58.02 12.06 -23.75
N GLY A 21 -56.85 11.50 -23.45
CA GLY A 21 -56.71 10.26 -22.69
C GLY A 21 -55.36 10.22 -21.96
N SER A 22 -55.43 10.55 -20.67
CA SER A 22 -54.51 10.33 -19.54
C SER A 22 -53.13 9.71 -19.81
N ARG A 23 -52.05 10.48 -19.63
CA ARG A 23 -50.69 9.96 -19.41
C ARG A 23 -50.17 10.51 -18.09
N ALA A 24 -49.96 9.62 -17.12
CA ALA A 24 -49.37 9.96 -15.83
C ALA A 24 -48.01 10.66 -16.03
N PRO A 25 -47.67 11.69 -15.24
CA PRO A 25 -46.31 12.22 -15.26
C PRO A 25 -45.38 11.14 -14.73
N ARG A 26 -44.37 10.75 -15.51
CA ARG A 26 -43.19 10.08 -14.97
C ARG A 26 -42.57 11.05 -13.96
N GLU A 27 -42.55 10.66 -12.69
CA GLU A 27 -41.58 11.19 -11.74
C GLU A 27 -40.19 10.91 -12.30
N ALA A 28 -39.61 11.90 -12.97
CA ALA A 28 -38.18 11.98 -13.04
C ALA A 28 -37.71 12.26 -11.61
N GLU A 29 -37.10 11.28 -10.96
CA GLU A 29 -36.32 11.50 -9.75
C GLU A 29 -35.37 12.65 -10.02
N ARG A 30 -35.70 13.81 -9.45
CA ARG A 30 -34.83 14.97 -9.45
C ARG A 30 -33.64 14.60 -8.59
N ARG A 31 -32.51 14.27 -9.21
CA ARG A 31 -31.20 14.42 -8.55
C ARG A 31 -31.15 15.84 -7.98
N PRO A 32 -30.89 16.03 -6.68
CA PRO A 32 -30.79 17.37 -6.13
C PRO A 32 -29.66 18.12 -6.86
N ALA A 33 -30.03 19.24 -7.49
CA ALA A 33 -29.15 20.17 -8.13
C ALA A 33 -28.64 21.17 -7.09
N SER A 34 -27.64 20.74 -6.32
CA SER A 34 -26.69 21.55 -5.54
C SER A 34 -25.56 20.59 -5.18
N PRO A 35 -24.27 20.93 -5.34
CA PRO A 35 -23.21 20.04 -4.87
C PRO A 35 -23.38 19.94 -3.36
N VAL A 36 -23.79 18.76 -2.88
CA VAL A 36 -23.40 18.38 -1.53
C VAL A 36 -21.88 18.40 -1.58
N ASP A 37 -21.26 19.25 -0.77
CA ASP A 37 -19.80 19.28 -0.62
C ASP A 37 -19.44 17.94 0.02
N ILE A 38 -19.14 16.96 -0.83
CA ILE A 38 -18.79 15.61 -0.40
C ILE A 38 -17.29 15.60 -0.12
N PRO A 39 -16.83 14.94 0.95
CA PRO A 39 -15.41 14.82 1.21
C PRO A 39 -14.69 14.20 0.01
N SER A 40 -13.45 14.61 -0.21
CA SER A 40 -12.68 14.23 -1.38
C SER A 40 -11.24 13.88 -1.02
N ILE A 41 -10.76 12.77 -1.59
CA ILE A 41 -9.40 12.26 -1.39
C ILE A 41 -8.69 12.21 -2.73
N GLY A 42 -7.47 12.75 -2.78
CA GLY A 42 -6.51 12.49 -3.84
C GLY A 42 -5.40 11.59 -3.31
N LEU A 43 -5.01 10.55 -4.05
CA LEU A 43 -3.87 9.71 -3.72
C LEU A 43 -2.90 9.66 -4.90
N VAL A 44 -1.59 9.75 -4.63
CA VAL A 44 -0.54 9.55 -5.63
C VAL A 44 0.41 8.43 -5.19
N PHE A 45 0.58 7.41 -6.04
CA PHE A 45 1.64 6.40 -5.89
C PHE A 45 2.97 6.92 -6.42
N ASP A 46 4.05 6.57 -5.71
CA ASP A 46 5.41 7.02 -5.99
C ASP A 46 6.09 6.28 -7.14
N VAL A 47 6.28 4.97 -6.97
CA VAL A 47 6.91 4.09 -7.95
C VAL A 47 5.98 2.93 -8.24
N GLY A 48 5.78 2.64 -9.52
CA GLY A 48 4.82 1.63 -9.96
C GLY A 48 3.39 2.13 -9.81
N GLY A 49 2.48 1.18 -9.60
CA GLY A 49 1.05 1.43 -9.45
C GLY A 49 0.44 0.49 -8.43
N ARG A 50 -0.90 0.45 -8.39
CA ARG A 50 -1.66 -0.37 -7.41
C ARG A 50 -1.42 -1.89 -7.50
N ASP A 51 -0.84 -2.37 -8.59
CA ASP A 51 -0.67 -3.80 -8.89
C ASP A 51 0.66 -4.40 -8.41
N ASP A 52 1.37 -3.73 -7.49
CA ASP A 52 2.65 -4.20 -6.93
C ASP A 52 2.53 -5.40 -5.97
N ALA A 53 1.29 -5.81 -5.65
CA ALA A 53 0.95 -6.85 -4.68
C ALA A 53 1.59 -6.63 -3.29
N SER A 54 1.97 -5.40 -2.94
CA SER A 54 2.78 -5.05 -1.77
C SER A 54 2.28 -3.73 -1.15
N PHE A 55 3.06 -2.66 -1.25
CA PHE A 55 2.87 -1.39 -0.56
C PHE A 55 1.75 -0.55 -1.18
N ASN A 56 1.82 -0.35 -2.50
CA ASN A 56 0.80 0.42 -3.22
C ASN A 56 -0.53 -0.32 -3.25
N ARG A 57 -0.50 -1.66 -3.34
CA ARG A 57 -1.69 -2.48 -3.25
C ARG A 57 -2.39 -2.33 -1.89
N SER A 58 -1.63 -2.40 -0.80
CA SER A 58 -2.15 -2.16 0.56
C SER A 58 -2.81 -0.77 0.67
N ALA A 59 -2.14 0.26 0.14
CA ALA A 59 -2.71 1.60 0.13
C ALA A 59 -4.03 1.71 -0.67
N TYR A 60 -4.08 1.08 -1.85
CA TYR A 60 -5.29 1.02 -2.66
C TYR A 60 -6.43 0.28 -1.95
N ASP A 61 -6.14 -0.86 -1.35
CA ASP A 61 -7.12 -1.66 -0.61
C ASP A 61 -7.72 -0.86 0.56
N GLY A 62 -6.92 -0.01 1.22
CA GLY A 62 -7.41 0.94 2.24
C GLY A 62 -8.45 1.93 1.71
N LEU A 63 -8.24 2.48 0.51
CA LEU A 63 -9.21 3.35 -0.16
C LEU A 63 -10.49 2.60 -0.55
N VAL A 64 -10.36 1.38 -1.08
CA VAL A 64 -11.52 0.54 -1.45
C VAL A 64 -12.35 0.21 -0.22
N MET A 65 -11.69 -0.17 0.89
CA MET A 65 -12.36 -0.42 2.16
C MET A 65 -13.14 0.80 2.64
N LEU A 66 -12.52 1.97 2.62
CA LEU A 66 -13.16 3.23 3.00
C LEU A 66 -14.35 3.55 2.10
N ALA A 67 -14.14 3.54 0.78
CA ALA A 67 -15.19 3.84 -0.20
C ALA A 67 -16.41 2.94 -0.01
N ARG A 68 -16.19 1.63 0.18
CA ARG A 68 -17.26 0.68 0.45
C ARG A 68 -18.02 1.02 1.74
N ASP A 69 -17.30 1.27 2.82
CA ASP A 69 -17.91 1.49 4.14
C ASP A 69 -18.74 2.78 4.20
N VAL A 70 -18.34 3.81 3.44
CA VAL A 70 -19.02 5.11 3.44
C VAL A 70 -19.97 5.33 2.26
N ASN A 71 -20.11 4.37 1.34
CA ASN A 71 -20.82 4.52 0.05
C ASN A 71 -20.21 5.63 -0.82
N GLY A 72 -18.87 5.64 -0.93
CA GLY A 72 -18.10 6.46 -1.85
C GLY A 72 -17.74 5.72 -3.13
N TYR A 73 -16.90 6.35 -3.95
CA TYR A 73 -16.39 5.75 -5.18
C TYR A 73 -14.94 6.16 -5.45
N ILE A 74 -14.22 5.31 -6.17
CA ILE A 74 -12.92 5.64 -6.78
C ILE A 74 -13.16 5.96 -8.25
N ARG A 75 -12.74 7.16 -8.68
CA ARG A 75 -12.84 7.58 -10.08
C ARG A 75 -12.12 6.59 -10.99
N ASP A 76 -12.74 6.33 -12.13
CA ASP A 76 -12.22 5.44 -13.18
C ASP A 76 -12.04 3.97 -12.76
N ASP A 77 -12.63 3.54 -11.64
CA ASP A 77 -12.74 2.13 -11.23
C ASP A 77 -14.19 1.74 -10.97
N ALA A 78 -14.78 1.00 -11.91
CA ALA A 78 -16.17 0.55 -11.83
C ALA A 78 -16.41 -0.50 -10.73
N ASP A 79 -15.38 -1.25 -10.33
CA ASP A 79 -15.48 -2.26 -9.27
C ASP A 79 -15.40 -1.63 -7.87
N ALA A 80 -15.03 -0.34 -7.80
CA ALA A 80 -14.96 0.46 -6.58
C ALA A 80 -15.94 1.64 -6.58
N ASP A 81 -17.09 1.51 -7.26
CA ASP A 81 -18.23 2.43 -7.16
C ASP A 81 -19.31 1.87 -6.23
N PHE A 82 -19.37 2.39 -5.00
CA PHE A 82 -20.35 1.99 -3.98
C PHE A 82 -21.38 3.08 -3.70
N GLY A 83 -21.33 4.22 -4.39
CA GLY A 83 -22.19 5.37 -4.13
C GLY A 83 -21.54 6.71 -4.48
N PHE A 84 -21.89 7.75 -3.73
CA PHE A 84 -21.53 9.14 -4.07
C PHE A 84 -21.17 10.00 -2.84
N LYS A 85 -20.91 9.40 -1.68
CA LYS A 85 -20.66 10.13 -0.42
C LYS A 85 -19.19 10.51 -0.18
N LEU A 86 -18.28 10.00 -0.98
CA LEU A 86 -16.85 10.28 -0.94
C LEU A 86 -16.30 10.16 -2.36
N ASP A 87 -15.55 11.16 -2.82
CA ASP A 87 -14.95 11.21 -4.16
C ASP A 87 -13.43 10.99 -4.08
N ILE A 88 -12.97 9.84 -4.57
CA ILE A 88 -11.56 9.46 -4.52
C ILE A 88 -10.95 9.52 -5.91
N ARG A 89 -9.80 10.18 -6.03
CA ARG A 89 -8.97 10.17 -7.24
C ARG A 89 -7.62 9.54 -6.94
N VAL A 90 -7.25 8.53 -7.71
CA VAL A 90 -5.95 7.87 -7.61
C VAL A 90 -5.12 8.22 -8.85
N LEU A 91 -3.88 8.65 -8.63
CA LEU A 91 -2.91 8.96 -9.65
C LEU A 91 -1.65 8.13 -9.43
N GLU A 92 -0.91 7.90 -10.50
CA GLU A 92 0.36 7.18 -10.47
C GLU A 92 1.44 8.09 -11.04
N SER A 93 2.54 8.23 -10.30
CA SER A 93 3.68 9.00 -10.75
C SER A 93 4.41 8.25 -11.86
N LYS A 94 4.74 8.98 -12.94
CA LYS A 94 5.44 8.43 -14.10
C LYS A 94 6.89 8.86 -14.10
N HIS A 95 7.69 8.27 -15.00
CA HIS A 95 9.07 8.70 -15.24
C HIS A 95 9.96 8.69 -13.98
N ARG A 96 9.77 7.70 -13.09
CA ARG A 96 10.49 7.60 -11.79
C ARG A 96 10.26 8.80 -10.87
N GLY A 97 9.13 9.46 -11.06
CA GLY A 97 8.57 10.55 -10.29
C GLY A 97 9.21 11.91 -10.45
N ALA A 98 9.63 12.22 -11.67
CA ALA A 98 9.86 13.60 -12.09
C ALA A 98 8.59 14.48 -12.02
N ASP A 99 7.39 13.86 -11.99
CA ASP A 99 6.09 14.53 -11.95
C ASP A 99 5.44 14.57 -10.55
N ARG A 100 6.12 14.10 -9.49
CA ARG A 100 5.58 14.04 -8.11
C ARG A 100 4.97 15.36 -7.65
N GLU A 101 5.72 16.45 -7.74
CA GLU A 101 5.25 17.78 -7.33
C GLU A 101 4.06 18.22 -8.17
N GLN A 102 4.12 18.03 -9.49
CA GLN A 102 3.02 18.40 -10.40
C GLN A 102 1.73 17.65 -10.06
N LEU A 103 1.81 16.35 -9.75
CA LEU A 103 0.65 15.53 -9.40
C LEU A 103 0.02 15.99 -8.08
N LEU A 104 0.84 16.26 -7.05
CA LEU A 104 0.34 16.79 -5.78
C LEU A 104 -0.34 18.14 -5.94
N ARG A 105 0.26 19.06 -6.71
CA ARG A 105 -0.34 20.36 -7.04
C ARG A 105 -1.67 20.20 -7.76
N SER A 106 -1.74 19.30 -8.74
CA SER A 106 -2.97 19.08 -9.51
C SER A 106 -4.14 18.62 -8.61
N LEU A 107 -3.89 17.73 -7.66
CA LEU A 107 -4.90 17.29 -6.70
C LEU A 107 -5.31 18.41 -5.74
N ALA A 108 -4.37 19.23 -5.28
CA ALA A 108 -4.69 20.38 -4.44
C ALA A 108 -5.47 21.47 -5.19
N GLU A 109 -5.16 21.71 -6.47
CA GLU A 109 -5.87 22.64 -7.36
C GLU A 109 -7.29 22.17 -7.68
N GLU A 110 -7.52 20.86 -7.75
CA GLU A 110 -8.85 20.27 -7.82
C GLU A 110 -9.69 20.49 -6.55
N GLY A 111 -9.10 21.01 -5.48
CA GLY A 111 -9.77 21.26 -4.22
C GLY A 111 -9.95 20.01 -3.38
N ARG A 112 -9.07 19.00 -3.50
CA ARG A 112 -9.12 17.81 -2.64
C ARG A 112 -8.93 18.21 -1.17
N ASP A 113 -9.77 17.66 -0.30
CA ASP A 113 -9.68 17.91 1.15
C ASP A 113 -8.45 17.22 1.76
N LEU A 114 -8.19 15.98 1.34
CA LEU A 114 -7.02 15.20 1.74
C LEU A 114 -6.24 14.73 0.51
N VAL A 115 -4.95 15.05 0.46
CA VAL A 115 -4.01 14.55 -0.56
C VAL A 115 -2.99 13.62 0.10
N ILE A 116 -3.00 12.35 -0.30
CA ILE A 116 -2.14 11.30 0.23
C ILE A 116 -1.03 10.99 -0.78
N ALA A 117 0.23 11.15 -0.37
CA ALA A 117 1.38 10.72 -1.14
C ALA A 117 1.95 9.43 -0.54
N VAL A 118 2.00 8.38 -1.35
CA VAL A 118 2.38 7.03 -0.90
C VAL A 118 3.83 6.77 -1.29
N GLY A 119 4.75 6.97 -0.33
CA GLY A 119 6.17 6.70 -0.51
C GLY A 119 7.06 7.87 -0.06
N PHE A 120 8.21 7.56 0.52
CA PHE A 120 9.11 8.55 1.11
C PHE A 120 9.75 9.52 0.10
N LEU A 121 9.79 9.19 -1.20
CA LEU A 121 10.36 10.09 -2.24
C LEU A 121 9.50 11.33 -2.48
N PHE A 122 8.29 11.40 -1.92
CA PHE A 122 7.45 12.60 -1.95
C PHE A 122 7.81 13.65 -0.89
N ALA A 123 8.74 13.39 0.04
CA ALA A 123 9.03 14.28 1.16
C ALA A 123 9.30 15.74 0.74
N ASP A 124 10.19 15.93 -0.23
CA ASP A 124 10.53 17.27 -0.74
C ASP A 124 9.34 17.92 -1.46
N SER A 125 8.62 17.16 -2.30
CA SER A 125 7.46 17.65 -3.04
C SER A 125 6.31 18.05 -2.12
N ILE A 126 5.97 17.24 -1.11
CA ILE A 126 4.94 17.60 -0.11
C ILE A 126 5.37 18.83 0.69
N SER A 127 6.64 18.92 1.11
CA SER A 127 7.13 20.08 1.87
C SER A 127 7.03 21.39 1.08
N SER A 128 7.20 21.32 -0.24
CA SER A 128 7.00 22.44 -1.16
C SER A 128 5.51 22.77 -1.32
N VAL A 129 4.71 21.79 -1.77
CA VAL A 129 3.32 21.98 -2.18
C VAL A 129 2.43 22.37 -1.00
N ALA A 130 2.61 21.77 0.18
CA ALA A 130 1.73 22.05 1.33
C ALA A 130 1.73 23.53 1.76
N LYS A 131 2.81 24.27 1.48
CA LYS A 131 2.90 25.72 1.76
C LYS A 131 2.00 26.55 0.85
N ASP A 132 1.76 26.10 -0.37
CA ASP A 132 0.98 26.81 -1.38
C ASP A 132 -0.53 26.52 -1.26
N TYR A 133 -0.91 25.41 -0.62
CA TYR A 133 -2.31 24.97 -0.47
C TYR A 133 -2.69 24.76 1.01
N PRO A 134 -2.75 25.82 1.85
CA PRO A 134 -3.00 25.70 3.29
C PRO A 134 -4.43 25.23 3.65
N ARG A 135 -5.32 25.07 2.67
CA ARG A 135 -6.67 24.52 2.87
C ARG A 135 -6.76 23.01 2.62
N THR A 136 -5.74 22.42 2.00
CA THR A 136 -5.65 20.99 1.73
C THR A 136 -4.82 20.36 2.84
N HIS A 137 -5.31 19.26 3.39
CA HIS A 137 -4.50 18.43 4.28
C HIS A 137 -3.68 17.44 3.46
N PHE A 138 -2.39 17.31 3.74
CA PHE A 138 -1.50 16.39 3.07
C PHE A 138 -1.10 15.26 4.02
N ALA A 139 -1.12 14.03 3.54
CA ALA A 139 -0.58 12.89 4.25
C ALA A 139 0.59 12.29 3.46
N LEU A 140 1.72 12.07 4.13
CA LEU A 140 2.91 11.42 3.57
C LEU A 140 3.07 10.05 4.22
N ILE A 141 2.90 8.98 3.45
CA ILE A 141 3.10 7.61 3.93
C ILE A 141 4.57 7.22 3.77
N ASP A 142 5.16 6.66 4.83
CA ASP A 142 6.56 6.20 4.94
C ASP A 142 7.63 7.29 4.77
N GLY A 143 7.24 8.56 4.63
CA GLY A 143 8.15 9.70 4.54
C GLY A 143 8.16 10.57 5.79
N THR A 144 9.05 11.56 5.81
CA THR A 144 9.18 12.51 6.91
C THR A 144 9.47 13.89 6.35
N VAL A 145 8.70 14.87 6.78
CA VAL A 145 8.97 16.30 6.58
C VAL A 145 9.38 16.86 7.95
N PRO A 146 10.46 17.66 8.06
CA PRO A 146 10.90 18.22 9.32
C PRO A 146 9.93 19.29 9.85
N ASP A 147 10.06 19.60 11.15
CA ASP A 147 9.42 20.74 11.81
C ASP A 147 7.88 20.78 11.73
N LEU A 148 7.25 19.60 11.76
CA LEU A 148 5.79 19.48 11.81
C LEU A 148 5.27 19.45 13.26
N ASP A 149 4.09 20.03 13.46
CA ASP A 149 3.32 19.99 14.70
C ASP A 149 1.84 19.65 14.43
N ALA A 150 1.03 19.56 15.49
CA ALA A 150 -0.39 19.21 15.38
C ALA A 150 -1.23 20.21 14.58
N GLY A 151 -0.75 21.46 14.41
CA GLY A 151 -1.41 22.51 13.63
C GLY A 151 -0.96 22.56 12.16
N SER A 152 0.02 21.74 11.79
CA SER A 152 0.51 21.65 10.41
C SER A 152 -0.51 21.01 9.49
N THR A 153 -0.55 21.41 8.22
CA THR A 153 -1.39 20.79 7.18
C THR A 153 -0.77 19.53 6.59
N VAL A 154 0.30 19.00 7.21
CA VAL A 154 0.99 17.79 6.78
C VAL A 154 1.02 16.79 7.92
N THR A 155 0.60 15.56 7.66
CA THR A 155 0.77 14.40 8.54
C THR A 155 1.73 13.42 7.90
N CYS A 156 2.84 13.13 8.56
CA CYS A 156 3.73 12.03 8.18
C CYS A 156 3.33 10.76 8.93
N VAL A 157 3.05 9.70 8.18
CA VAL A 157 2.67 8.39 8.70
C VAL A 157 3.83 7.42 8.50
N GLY A 158 4.46 7.00 9.61
CA GLY A 158 5.50 5.99 9.63
C GLY A 158 5.04 4.67 10.25
N PHE A 159 5.90 3.66 10.14
CA PHE A 159 5.69 2.34 10.71
C PHE A 159 6.94 1.88 11.46
N ALA A 160 6.75 1.06 12.49
CA ALA A 160 7.85 0.38 13.17
C ALA A 160 8.20 -0.94 12.44
N GLU A 161 8.59 -0.85 11.17
CA GLU A 161 8.89 -2.02 10.33
C GLU A 161 9.96 -2.96 10.90
N ASN A 162 10.89 -2.46 11.72
CA ASN A 162 11.85 -3.27 12.44
C ASN A 162 11.14 -4.27 13.37
N GLU A 163 10.08 -3.86 14.07
CA GLU A 163 9.32 -4.72 14.99
C GLU A 163 8.64 -5.89 14.25
N GLY A 164 7.95 -5.61 13.14
CA GLY A 164 7.37 -6.66 12.30
C GLY A 164 8.45 -7.55 11.67
N SER A 165 9.55 -6.95 11.22
CA SER A 165 10.69 -7.66 10.63
C SER A 165 11.35 -8.60 11.63
N PHE A 166 11.38 -8.23 12.92
CA PHE A 166 11.87 -9.09 14.00
C PHE A 166 11.07 -10.39 14.12
N LEU A 167 9.74 -10.33 13.98
CA LEU A 167 8.90 -11.52 14.02
C LEU A 167 9.20 -12.47 12.84
N VAL A 168 9.17 -11.95 11.60
CA VAL A 168 9.48 -12.80 10.44
C VAL A 168 10.95 -13.25 10.41
N GLY A 169 11.85 -12.47 11.00
CA GLY A 169 13.25 -12.84 11.25
C GLY A 169 13.38 -14.02 12.20
N ALA A 170 12.64 -14.02 13.31
CA ALA A 170 12.62 -15.15 14.24
C ALA A 170 12.15 -16.43 13.55
N TYR A 171 11.12 -16.35 12.70
CA TYR A 171 10.69 -17.49 11.90
C TYR A 171 11.72 -17.93 10.87
N ALA A 172 12.40 -16.99 10.21
CA ALA A 172 13.53 -17.30 9.33
C ALA A 172 14.67 -18.01 10.07
N GLY A 173 14.93 -17.64 11.33
CA GLY A 173 15.86 -18.32 12.22
C GLY A 173 15.52 -19.80 12.44
N LEU A 174 14.24 -20.10 12.67
CA LEU A 174 13.74 -21.49 12.77
C LEU A 174 13.91 -22.26 11.46
N ILE A 175 13.59 -21.64 10.33
CA ILE A 175 13.79 -22.24 9.00
C ILE A 175 15.26 -22.58 8.77
N ALA A 176 16.17 -21.66 9.09
CA ALA A 176 17.61 -21.88 8.96
C ALA A 176 18.10 -22.98 9.91
N ALA A 177 17.61 -23.03 11.15
CA ALA A 177 17.97 -24.10 12.10
C ALA A 177 17.60 -25.49 11.58
N ALA A 178 16.42 -25.62 10.96
CA ALA A 178 15.98 -26.87 10.33
C ALA A 178 16.78 -27.23 9.07
N ALA A 179 17.28 -26.24 8.33
CA ALA A 179 18.08 -26.45 7.13
C ALA A 179 19.54 -26.87 7.43
N GLY A 180 20.04 -26.61 8.64
CA GLY A 180 21.32 -27.11 9.14
C GLY A 180 22.26 -26.03 9.68
N PRO A 181 23.39 -26.43 10.31
CA PRO A 181 24.27 -25.53 11.06
C PRO A 181 24.99 -24.48 10.19
N ASP A 182 25.08 -24.68 8.88
CA ASP A 182 25.68 -23.75 7.92
C ASP A 182 24.66 -22.86 7.19
N ALA A 183 23.37 -23.07 7.43
CA ALA A 183 22.32 -22.32 6.76
C ALA A 183 22.37 -20.83 7.13
N LYS A 184 22.26 -19.99 6.11
CA LYS A 184 22.14 -18.54 6.25
C LYS A 184 20.69 -18.10 6.09
N VAL A 185 20.44 -16.83 6.36
CA VAL A 185 19.20 -16.16 5.96
C VAL A 185 19.53 -14.95 5.10
N GLY A 186 18.71 -14.70 4.08
CA GLY A 186 18.92 -13.62 3.13
C GLY A 186 17.90 -12.50 3.26
N PHE A 187 18.31 -11.29 2.86
CA PHE A 187 17.46 -10.11 2.74
C PHE A 187 17.69 -9.40 1.40
N VAL A 188 16.62 -9.05 0.68
CA VAL A 188 16.69 -8.22 -0.54
C VAL A 188 15.93 -6.93 -0.31
N GLY A 189 16.64 -5.80 -0.23
CA GLY A 189 16.04 -4.48 -0.15
C GLY A 189 15.87 -3.83 -1.53
N GLY A 190 14.87 -2.97 -1.71
CA GLY A 190 14.72 -2.21 -2.95
C GLY A 190 15.87 -1.21 -3.15
N MET A 191 16.01 -0.30 -2.19
CA MET A 191 17.06 0.73 -2.17
C MET A 191 17.78 0.74 -0.82
N ASP A 192 19.07 1.03 -0.81
CA ASP A 192 19.85 1.14 0.43
C ASP A 192 19.59 2.50 1.11
N THR A 193 18.53 2.56 1.92
CA THR A 193 18.13 3.73 2.72
C THR A 193 18.01 3.39 4.19
N PRO A 194 18.02 4.40 5.09
CA PRO A 194 17.73 4.17 6.51
C PRO A 194 16.41 3.43 6.73
N LEU A 195 15.35 3.76 5.98
CA LEU A 195 14.05 3.08 6.05
C LEU A 195 14.20 1.58 5.74
N ILE A 196 14.82 1.20 4.62
CA ILE A 196 14.99 -0.22 4.27
C ILE A 196 15.97 -0.92 5.22
N ARG A 197 16.95 -0.21 5.77
CA ARG A 197 17.83 -0.75 6.82
C ARG A 197 17.13 -1.03 8.13
N ARG A 198 16.03 -0.34 8.47
CA ARG A 198 15.19 -0.70 9.63
C ARG A 198 14.59 -2.11 9.48
N PHE A 199 14.09 -2.44 8.29
CA PHE A 199 13.61 -3.80 7.98
C PHE A 199 14.72 -4.84 8.15
N LEU A 200 15.90 -4.60 7.55
CA LEU A 200 17.04 -5.49 7.65
C LEU A 200 17.50 -5.68 9.10
N SER A 201 17.55 -4.61 9.88
CA SER A 201 17.99 -4.65 11.28
C SER A 201 17.04 -5.47 12.15
N GLY A 202 15.73 -5.24 12.02
CA GLY A 202 14.73 -6.06 12.70
C GLY A 202 14.82 -7.54 12.30
N TYR A 203 14.90 -7.82 10.99
CA TYR A 203 15.02 -9.17 10.47
C TYR A 203 16.25 -9.91 11.00
N ALA A 204 17.42 -9.26 10.95
CA ALA A 204 18.67 -9.82 11.46
C ALA A 204 18.61 -10.10 12.97
N ALA A 205 18.04 -9.17 13.74
CA ALA A 205 17.86 -9.32 15.18
C ALA A 205 16.93 -10.50 15.52
N GLY A 206 15.79 -10.63 14.84
CA GLY A 206 14.87 -11.75 15.02
C GLY A 206 15.52 -13.09 14.70
N ALA A 207 16.23 -13.16 13.57
CA ALA A 207 16.91 -14.38 13.15
C ALA A 207 18.01 -14.80 14.14
N ALA A 208 18.80 -13.85 14.63
CA ALA A 208 19.83 -14.07 15.64
C ALA A 208 19.27 -14.42 17.03
N TYR A 209 18.07 -13.92 17.36
CA TYR A 209 17.35 -14.25 18.58
C TYR A 209 16.92 -15.72 18.57
N ALA A 210 16.24 -16.17 17.50
CA ALA A 210 15.71 -17.52 17.39
C ALA A 210 16.76 -18.59 17.09
N ASN A 211 17.88 -18.22 16.47
CA ASN A 211 18.95 -19.16 16.10
C ASN A 211 20.34 -18.60 16.45
N PRO A 212 21.00 -19.13 17.50
CA PRO A 212 22.34 -18.69 17.90
C PRO A 212 23.42 -18.80 16.82
N ALA A 213 23.28 -19.74 15.86
CA ALA A 213 24.21 -19.88 14.75
C ALA A 213 24.19 -18.67 13.79
N LEU A 214 23.13 -17.85 13.82
CA LEU A 214 23.00 -16.64 13.01
C LEU A 214 23.60 -15.38 13.68
N ARG A 215 24.08 -15.48 14.92
CA ARG A 215 24.76 -14.37 15.64
C ARG A 215 26.18 -14.10 15.15
N ALA A 216 26.75 -15.01 14.37
CA ALA A 216 28.09 -14.85 13.80
C ALA A 216 28.04 -13.93 12.56
N PRO A 217 29.11 -13.15 12.28
CA PRO A 217 29.18 -12.32 11.08
C PRO A 217 28.98 -13.13 9.79
N GLY A 218 28.29 -12.53 8.81
CA GLY A 218 28.09 -13.14 7.49
C GLY A 218 27.06 -14.29 7.45
N ARG A 219 26.26 -14.45 8.51
CA ARG A 219 25.17 -15.45 8.59
C ARG A 219 23.80 -14.88 8.19
N VAL A 220 23.59 -13.59 8.39
CA VAL A 220 22.55 -12.81 7.73
C VAL A 220 23.23 -12.08 6.58
N VAL A 221 22.77 -12.32 5.34
CA VAL A 221 23.35 -11.73 4.13
C VAL A 221 22.30 -10.88 3.42
N SER A 222 22.70 -9.73 2.88
CA SER A 222 21.79 -8.81 2.22
C SER A 222 22.29 -8.37 0.85
N ALA A 223 21.35 -7.98 0.00
CA ALA A 223 21.59 -7.35 -1.29
C ALA A 223 20.52 -6.28 -1.54
N PHE A 224 20.83 -5.29 -2.37
CA PHE A 224 19.89 -4.21 -2.72
C PHE A 224 19.72 -4.15 -4.23
N VAL A 225 18.49 -3.95 -4.69
CA VAL A 225 18.15 -3.95 -6.12
C VAL A 225 18.77 -2.75 -6.82
N ALA A 226 18.66 -1.55 -6.26
CA ALA A 226 19.27 -0.36 -6.87
C ALA A 226 19.70 0.68 -5.81
N ARG A 227 20.29 1.78 -6.29
CA ARG A 227 20.64 2.95 -5.49
C ARG A 227 19.62 4.10 -5.61
N ASP A 228 18.60 3.90 -6.44
CA ASP A 228 17.54 4.88 -6.72
C ASP A 228 16.17 4.20 -6.73
N ALA A 229 15.14 4.97 -7.05
CA ALA A 229 13.74 4.54 -7.11
C ALA A 229 13.49 3.30 -7.99
N SER A 230 14.38 2.98 -8.95
CA SER A 230 14.27 1.75 -9.76
C SER A 230 14.32 0.48 -8.92
N GLY A 231 14.85 0.56 -7.70
CA GLY A 231 14.95 -0.58 -6.78
C GLY A 231 13.60 -1.20 -6.41
N PHE A 232 12.50 -0.47 -6.57
CA PHE A 232 11.15 -0.93 -6.23
C PHE A 232 10.34 -1.44 -7.42
N ASP A 233 10.88 -1.39 -8.64
CA ASP A 233 10.19 -1.75 -9.90
C ASP A 233 11.13 -2.45 -10.90
N ASP A 234 11.96 -3.37 -10.42
CA ASP A 234 12.85 -4.20 -11.23
C ASP A 234 12.86 -5.66 -10.73
N PRO A 235 11.81 -6.44 -11.04
CA PRO A 235 11.74 -7.86 -10.67
C PRO A 235 12.89 -8.70 -11.23
N ALA A 236 13.42 -8.35 -12.39
CA ALA A 236 14.54 -9.08 -12.99
C ALA A 236 15.79 -8.97 -12.11
N ARG A 237 16.13 -7.75 -11.67
CA ARG A 237 17.25 -7.53 -10.76
C ARG A 237 16.95 -8.03 -9.35
N GLY A 238 15.71 -7.94 -8.86
CA GLY A 238 15.28 -8.60 -7.62
C GLY A 238 15.58 -10.11 -7.62
N ALA A 239 15.31 -10.77 -8.74
CA ALA A 239 15.61 -12.19 -8.93
C ALA A 239 17.11 -12.50 -8.99
N GLU A 240 17.91 -11.61 -9.60
CA GLU A 240 19.37 -11.70 -9.60
C GLU A 240 19.93 -11.61 -8.17
N MET A 241 19.49 -10.60 -7.41
CA MET A 241 19.90 -10.38 -6.02
C MET A 241 19.57 -11.60 -5.15
N ALA A 242 18.33 -12.08 -5.19
CA ALA A 242 17.93 -13.27 -4.44
C ALA A 242 18.71 -14.53 -4.85
N SER A 243 18.95 -14.72 -6.16
CA SER A 243 19.74 -15.86 -6.66
C SER A 243 21.16 -15.88 -6.10
N MET A 244 21.79 -14.72 -5.92
CA MET A 244 23.11 -14.64 -5.26
C MET A 244 23.04 -15.09 -3.80
N LEU A 245 22.00 -14.68 -3.06
CA LEU A 245 21.82 -15.08 -1.66
C LEU A 245 21.56 -16.58 -1.52
N PHE A 246 20.73 -17.16 -2.39
CA PHE A 246 20.49 -18.61 -2.39
C PHE A 246 21.77 -19.41 -2.74
N ARG A 247 22.61 -18.93 -3.66
CA ARG A 247 23.91 -19.56 -3.98
C ARG A 247 24.87 -19.61 -2.79
N VAL A 248 24.77 -18.66 -1.85
CA VAL A 248 25.56 -18.66 -0.60
C VAL A 248 24.83 -19.33 0.57
N LYS A 249 23.86 -20.21 0.27
CA LYS A 249 23.15 -21.08 1.21
C LYS A 249 22.18 -20.36 2.16
N SER A 250 21.56 -19.26 1.71
CA SER A 250 20.38 -18.74 2.41
C SER A 250 19.22 -19.73 2.30
N ALA A 251 18.71 -20.22 3.43
CA ALA A 251 17.57 -21.16 3.46
C ALA A 251 16.23 -20.47 3.14
N VAL A 252 16.17 -19.16 3.41
CA VAL A 252 15.03 -18.29 3.15
C VAL A 252 15.52 -16.89 2.84
N VAL A 253 14.83 -16.19 1.93
CA VAL A 253 15.09 -14.78 1.62
C VAL A 253 13.85 -13.94 1.91
N TYR A 254 14.00 -12.93 2.77
CA TYR A 254 13.00 -11.89 3.00
C TYR A 254 13.24 -10.72 2.04
N HIS A 255 12.19 -10.12 1.47
CA HIS A 255 12.35 -8.93 0.64
C HIS A 255 11.61 -7.73 1.23
N ALA A 256 12.18 -6.54 1.05
CA ALA A 256 11.55 -5.24 1.28
C ALA A 256 11.80 -4.38 0.03
N ALA A 257 11.23 -4.79 -1.10
CA ALA A 257 11.62 -4.29 -2.42
C ALA A 257 10.44 -3.97 -3.35
N GLY A 258 9.23 -3.73 -2.80
CA GLY A 258 8.04 -3.42 -3.62
C GLY A 258 7.80 -4.45 -4.72
N ALA A 259 7.49 -4.01 -5.93
CA ALA A 259 7.25 -4.87 -7.08
C ALA A 259 8.48 -5.74 -7.46
N SER A 260 9.71 -5.25 -7.21
CA SER A 260 10.93 -6.05 -7.42
C SER A 260 10.95 -7.34 -6.60
N GLY A 261 10.22 -7.36 -5.48
CA GLY A 261 10.03 -8.52 -4.62
C GLY A 261 9.49 -9.75 -5.32
N ARG A 262 8.70 -9.57 -6.39
CA ARG A 262 8.21 -10.68 -7.22
C ARG A 262 9.34 -11.52 -7.79
N GLY A 263 10.46 -10.90 -8.14
CA GLY A 263 11.67 -11.58 -8.59
C GLY A 263 12.31 -12.47 -7.52
N VAL A 264 12.15 -12.12 -6.24
CA VAL A 264 12.62 -12.95 -5.12
C VAL A 264 11.83 -14.25 -5.06
N PHE A 265 10.52 -14.20 -5.29
CA PHE A 265 9.67 -15.39 -5.37
C PHE A 265 10.00 -16.26 -6.58
N ASP A 266 10.28 -15.64 -7.73
CA ASP A 266 10.76 -16.36 -8.92
C ASP A 266 12.07 -17.10 -8.63
N ALA A 267 13.03 -16.43 -7.98
CA ALA A 267 14.29 -17.04 -7.59
C ALA A 267 14.10 -18.18 -6.58
N ALA A 268 13.29 -17.98 -5.54
CA ALA A 268 12.99 -19.01 -4.55
C ALA A 268 12.40 -20.27 -5.21
N THR A 269 11.48 -20.09 -6.17
CA THR A 269 10.91 -21.19 -6.96
C THR A 269 11.98 -21.97 -7.73
N ARG A 270 12.89 -21.27 -8.44
CA ARG A 270 13.97 -21.92 -9.21
C ARG A 270 14.97 -22.68 -8.33
N PHE A 271 15.23 -22.19 -7.12
CA PHE A 271 16.15 -22.81 -6.18
C PHE A 271 15.49 -23.85 -5.26
N GLY A 272 14.17 -24.04 -5.35
CA GLY A 272 13.42 -24.89 -4.42
C GLY A 272 13.51 -24.40 -2.97
N ALA A 273 13.62 -23.09 -2.78
CA ALA A 273 13.82 -22.43 -1.49
C ALA A 273 12.56 -21.65 -1.06
N LYS A 274 12.63 -21.05 0.13
CA LYS A 274 11.53 -20.29 0.74
C LYS A 274 11.77 -18.79 0.59
N ALA A 275 10.69 -18.02 0.56
CA ALA A 275 10.71 -16.57 0.60
C ALA A 275 9.73 -16.03 1.65
N ILE A 276 10.02 -14.83 2.14
CA ILE A 276 9.12 -14.07 3.02
C ILE A 276 8.69 -12.81 2.26
N GLY A 277 7.37 -12.57 2.22
CA GLY A 277 6.78 -11.38 1.61
C GLY A 277 6.75 -10.17 2.55
N VAL A 278 6.24 -9.04 2.07
CA VAL A 278 6.16 -7.78 2.81
C VAL A 278 4.91 -6.99 2.44
N ASP A 279 4.55 -6.06 3.31
CA ASP A 279 3.43 -5.12 3.25
C ASP A 279 2.05 -5.79 3.33
N SER A 280 1.79 -6.71 2.42
CA SER A 280 0.52 -7.41 2.25
C SER A 280 0.69 -8.92 2.45
N ASP A 281 -0.42 -9.66 2.54
CA ASP A 281 -0.39 -11.12 2.42
C ASP A 281 -0.17 -11.52 0.96
N GLN A 282 1.10 -11.49 0.54
CA GLN A 282 1.48 -11.72 -0.85
C GLN A 282 1.20 -13.17 -1.30
N ALA A 283 1.19 -14.13 -0.37
CA ALA A 283 0.80 -15.49 -0.67
C ALA A 283 -0.68 -15.55 -1.07
N ALA A 284 -1.56 -14.93 -0.28
CA ALA A 284 -2.98 -14.88 -0.57
C ALA A 284 -3.29 -14.09 -1.86
N ILE A 285 -2.66 -12.92 -2.05
CA ILE A 285 -2.86 -12.09 -3.25
C ILE A 285 -2.48 -12.86 -4.51
N LEU A 286 -1.29 -13.49 -4.53
CA LEU A 286 -0.83 -14.24 -5.70
C LEU A 286 -1.63 -15.53 -5.93
N ALA A 287 -2.13 -16.16 -4.87
CA ALA A 287 -2.99 -17.34 -4.99
C ALA A 287 -4.38 -17.01 -5.57
N ALA A 288 -4.87 -15.79 -5.36
CA ALA A 288 -6.15 -15.31 -5.89
C ALA A 288 -6.06 -14.75 -7.33
N SER A 289 -4.84 -14.60 -7.87
CA SER A 289 -4.60 -14.15 -9.25
C SER A 289 -4.97 -15.23 -10.26
N ASP A 290 -5.54 -14.83 -11.40
CA ASP A 290 -5.84 -15.73 -12.53
C ASP A 290 -4.59 -16.21 -13.26
N ALA A 291 -3.43 -15.58 -13.01
CA ALA A 291 -2.18 -15.98 -13.63
C ALA A 291 -1.63 -17.26 -13.01
N GLN A 292 -1.55 -18.34 -13.81
CA GLN A 292 -1.02 -19.62 -13.36
C GLN A 292 0.40 -19.54 -12.77
N SER A 293 1.21 -18.58 -13.23
CA SER A 293 2.53 -18.29 -12.66
C SER A 293 2.44 -17.85 -11.20
N ASP A 294 1.45 -17.05 -10.84
CA ASP A 294 1.32 -16.47 -9.50
C ASP A 294 0.93 -17.54 -8.47
N ALA A 295 0.10 -18.51 -8.87
CA ALA A 295 -0.20 -19.68 -8.06
C ALA A 295 1.02 -20.59 -7.80
N VAL A 296 2.08 -20.49 -8.61
CA VAL A 296 3.36 -21.16 -8.33
C VAL A 296 4.18 -20.33 -7.34
N LEU A 297 4.23 -19.02 -7.53
CA LEU A 297 4.96 -18.10 -6.65
C LEU A 297 4.38 -18.06 -5.24
N SER A 298 3.06 -18.13 -5.08
CA SER A 298 2.41 -18.14 -3.76
C SER A 298 2.89 -19.29 -2.87
N LYS A 299 3.27 -20.43 -3.46
CA LYS A 299 3.69 -21.64 -2.73
C LYS A 299 5.05 -21.53 -2.07
N VAL A 300 5.92 -20.62 -2.53
CA VAL A 300 7.24 -20.41 -1.92
C VAL A 300 7.23 -19.36 -0.81
N ILE A 301 6.12 -18.60 -0.67
CA ILE A 301 5.95 -17.57 0.34
C ILE A 301 5.48 -18.22 1.63
N VAL A 302 6.34 -18.22 2.66
CA VAL A 302 6.05 -18.93 3.92
C VAL A 302 5.35 -18.08 4.97
N THR A 303 5.47 -16.76 4.85
CA THR A 303 4.74 -15.74 5.61
C THR A 303 5.03 -14.39 4.93
N SER A 304 4.35 -13.33 5.37
CA SER A 304 4.67 -11.96 4.98
C SER A 304 4.75 -11.07 6.20
N MET A 305 5.69 -10.12 6.22
CA MET A 305 5.73 -9.06 7.22
C MET A 305 4.69 -8.00 6.81
N LEU A 306 3.58 -7.95 7.52
CA LEU A 306 2.48 -7.06 7.21
C LEU A 306 2.85 -5.63 7.62
N LYS A 307 2.63 -4.67 6.70
CA LYS A 307 2.63 -3.24 6.99
C LYS A 307 1.24 -2.70 6.62
N ARG A 308 0.50 -2.24 7.62
CA ARG A 308 -0.92 -1.89 7.52
C ARG A 308 -1.16 -0.49 6.96
N VAL A 309 -0.61 -0.25 5.76
CA VAL A 309 -0.84 0.97 4.98
C VAL A 309 -2.33 1.15 4.68
N ASP A 310 -3.00 0.04 4.34
CA ASP A 310 -4.46 -0.06 4.24
C ASP A 310 -5.18 0.59 5.42
N ARG A 311 -4.80 0.23 6.65
CA ARG A 311 -5.41 0.74 7.88
C ARG A 311 -5.06 2.18 8.17
N ALA A 312 -3.83 2.61 7.88
CA ALA A 312 -3.42 3.99 8.04
C ALA A 312 -4.23 4.93 7.12
N ILE A 313 -4.38 4.57 5.84
CA ILE A 313 -5.16 5.34 4.87
C ILE A 313 -6.64 5.29 5.23
N TYR A 314 -7.17 4.13 5.61
CA TYR A 314 -8.54 4.00 6.10
C TYR A 314 -8.80 4.91 7.30
N ALA A 315 -7.90 4.97 8.28
CA ALA A 315 -8.05 5.81 9.47
C ALA A 315 -8.05 7.30 9.12
N LEU A 316 -7.12 7.78 8.27
CA LEU A 316 -7.10 9.17 7.79
C LEU A 316 -8.39 9.52 7.05
N GLY A 317 -8.86 8.63 6.18
CA GLY A 317 -10.12 8.82 5.48
C GLY A 317 -11.34 8.81 6.40
N GLN A 318 -11.35 7.98 7.45
CA GLN A 318 -12.40 7.97 8.47
C GLN A 318 -12.43 9.27 9.27
N GLU A 319 -11.28 9.85 9.61
CA GLU A 319 -11.21 11.17 10.23
C GLU A 319 -11.85 12.23 9.33
N LEU A 320 -11.45 12.26 8.04
CA LEU A 320 -11.98 13.19 7.05
C LEU A 320 -13.51 13.09 6.92
N VAL A 321 -14.05 11.89 6.62
CA VAL A 321 -15.49 11.69 6.37
C VAL A 321 -16.34 11.89 7.62
N SER A 322 -15.76 11.74 8.81
CA SER A 322 -16.43 12.00 10.09
C SER A 322 -16.36 13.47 10.51
N GLY A 323 -15.70 14.33 9.73
CA GLY A 323 -15.47 15.74 10.07
C GLY A 323 -14.53 15.94 11.25
N ILE A 324 -13.71 14.94 11.58
CA ILE A 324 -12.68 15.03 12.61
C ILE A 324 -11.46 15.69 11.96
N PRO A 325 -10.94 16.82 12.51
CA PRO A 325 -9.74 17.44 11.97
C PRO A 325 -8.56 16.47 11.99
N ILE A 326 -7.91 16.29 10.83
CA ILE A 326 -6.69 15.48 10.74
C ILE A 326 -5.57 16.28 11.38
N ALA A 327 -5.02 15.79 12.50
CA ALA A 327 -3.88 16.43 13.13
C ALA A 327 -2.62 16.28 12.26
N GLY A 328 -1.91 17.40 12.06
CA GLY A 328 -0.57 17.41 11.49
C GLY A 328 0.46 16.70 12.38
N GLY A 329 1.70 16.67 11.92
CA GLY A 329 2.81 16.07 12.67
C GLY A 329 3.06 14.61 12.29
N TYR A 330 3.48 13.81 13.26
CA TYR A 330 3.96 12.44 13.02
C TYR A 330 3.05 11.42 13.69
N ARG A 331 2.70 10.37 12.94
CA ARG A 331 1.98 9.19 13.44
C ARG A 331 2.82 7.97 13.12
N THR A 332 3.11 7.13 14.12
CA THR A 332 3.86 5.88 13.90
C THR A 332 2.99 4.70 14.33
N PHE A 333 2.90 3.69 13.47
CA PHE A 333 2.17 2.46 13.77
C PHE A 333 3.13 1.27 13.88
N GLY A 334 3.29 0.74 15.09
CA GLY A 334 4.08 -0.45 15.39
C GLY A 334 3.20 -1.67 15.69
N LEU A 335 3.76 -2.67 16.37
CA LEU A 335 3.01 -3.87 16.77
C LEU A 335 1.91 -3.52 17.78
N ALA A 336 2.14 -2.56 18.68
CA ALA A 336 1.17 -2.15 19.69
C ALA A 336 -0.10 -1.53 19.06
N GLU A 337 0.07 -0.76 17.98
CA GLU A 337 -1.03 -0.16 17.23
C GLU A 337 -1.62 -1.11 16.16
N GLY A 338 -1.07 -2.32 16.02
CA GLY A 338 -1.42 -3.25 14.94
C GLY A 338 -1.04 -2.74 13.54
N GLY A 339 -0.08 -1.80 13.48
CA GLY A 339 0.46 -1.21 12.25
C GLY A 339 1.37 -2.12 11.46
N VAL A 340 2.05 -3.02 12.16
CA VAL A 340 2.89 -4.07 11.56
C VAL A 340 2.55 -5.42 12.15
N GLY A 341 2.99 -6.50 11.50
CA GLY A 341 2.75 -7.86 11.99
C GLY A 341 3.25 -8.92 11.04
N TYR A 342 2.64 -10.11 11.11
CA TYR A 342 2.96 -11.22 10.23
C TYR A 342 1.71 -12.00 9.82
N VAL A 343 1.78 -12.71 8.70
CA VAL A 343 0.73 -13.65 8.29
C VAL A 343 0.91 -14.97 9.05
N ALA A 344 -0.03 -15.29 9.93
CA ALA A 344 -0.02 -16.52 10.72
C ALA A 344 -0.59 -17.74 9.97
N ALA A 345 -1.42 -17.52 8.96
CA ALA A 345 -2.06 -18.58 8.20
C ALA A 345 -1.00 -19.49 7.53
N GLY A 346 -1.11 -20.80 7.75
CA GLY A 346 -0.18 -21.80 7.21
C GLY A 346 1.12 -21.99 7.99
N LEU A 347 1.35 -21.22 9.07
CA LEU A 347 2.49 -21.46 9.96
C LEU A 347 2.23 -22.63 10.92
N PRO A 348 3.28 -23.39 11.30
CA PRO A 348 3.19 -24.36 12.40
C PRO A 348 2.76 -23.71 13.73
N ASP A 349 2.00 -24.44 14.56
CA ASP A 349 1.45 -23.93 15.82
C ASP A 349 2.53 -23.45 16.82
N ASP A 350 3.66 -24.14 16.87
CA ASP A 350 4.82 -23.78 17.69
C ASP A 350 5.45 -22.46 17.22
N ALA A 351 5.56 -22.26 15.91
CA ALA A 351 5.98 -21.00 15.32
C ALA A 351 4.98 -19.87 15.65
N VAL A 352 3.67 -20.10 15.49
CA VAL A 352 2.64 -19.10 15.85
C VAL A 352 2.72 -18.72 17.33
N THR A 353 2.91 -19.71 18.20
CA THR A 353 3.05 -19.49 19.65
C THR A 353 4.28 -18.63 19.97
N LEU A 354 5.44 -18.96 19.39
CA LEU A 354 6.67 -18.17 19.56
C LEU A 354 6.47 -16.73 19.07
N LEU A 355 5.97 -16.55 17.85
CA LEU A 355 5.82 -15.23 17.25
C LEU A 355 4.80 -14.37 18.00
N SER A 356 3.73 -14.96 18.54
CA SER A 356 2.74 -14.24 19.35
C SER A 356 3.34 -13.77 20.69
N ASP A 357 4.15 -14.60 21.35
CA ASP A 357 4.87 -14.17 22.57
C ASP A 357 5.88 -13.06 22.27
N LEU A 358 6.66 -13.19 21.20
CA LEU A 358 7.61 -12.15 20.79
C LEU A 358 6.87 -10.84 20.46
N ALA A 359 5.75 -10.91 19.73
CA ALA A 359 4.94 -9.75 19.42
C ALA A 359 4.47 -9.05 20.69
N ARG A 360 3.93 -9.80 21.66
CA ARG A 360 3.52 -9.26 22.97
C ARG A 360 4.68 -8.58 23.70
N ARG A 361 5.85 -9.22 23.73
CA ARG A 361 7.05 -8.70 24.42
C ARG A 361 7.56 -7.41 23.77
N VAL A 362 7.62 -7.35 22.44
CA VAL A 362 7.99 -6.14 21.71
C VAL A 362 6.95 -5.03 21.97
N SER A 363 5.66 -5.30 21.85
CA SER A 363 4.59 -4.33 22.12
C SER A 363 4.61 -3.79 23.55
N SER A 364 5.03 -4.60 24.52
CA SER A 364 5.15 -4.18 25.93
C SER A 364 6.46 -3.44 26.25
N GLY A 365 7.43 -3.42 25.33
CA GLY A 365 8.76 -2.86 25.55
C GLY A 365 9.76 -3.80 26.25
N ASP A 366 9.38 -5.03 26.59
CA ASP A 366 10.28 -6.06 27.14
C ASP A 366 11.43 -6.42 26.17
N ILE A 367 11.19 -6.27 24.86
CA ILE A 367 12.21 -6.37 23.82
C ILE A 367 12.21 -5.06 23.04
N SER A 368 13.32 -4.33 23.11
CA SER A 368 13.58 -3.21 22.20
C SER A 368 14.25 -3.73 20.94
N VAL A 369 13.56 -3.63 19.80
CA VAL A 369 14.05 -4.13 18.52
C VAL A 369 14.96 -3.09 17.86
N PRO A 370 16.17 -3.46 17.42
CA PRO A 370 17.09 -2.51 16.80
C PRO A 370 16.57 -1.98 15.46
N ALA A 371 16.82 -0.70 15.20
CA ALA A 371 16.38 0.01 14.00
C ALA A 371 17.54 0.43 13.07
N ASP A 372 18.79 0.21 13.48
CA ASP A 372 19.97 0.52 12.66
C ASP A 372 21.11 -0.46 12.94
N ASP A 373 22.19 -0.33 12.19
CA ASP A 373 23.35 -1.22 12.25
C ASP A 373 24.04 -1.21 13.63
N GLN A 374 24.08 -0.05 14.30
CA GLN A 374 24.72 0.08 15.61
C GLN A 374 23.86 -0.58 16.69
N ALA A 375 22.57 -0.25 16.73
CA ALA A 375 21.61 -0.88 17.64
C ALA A 375 21.56 -2.41 17.42
N LEU A 376 21.67 -2.87 16.16
CA LEU A 376 21.72 -4.30 15.85
C LEU A 376 22.97 -4.96 16.43
N ALA A 377 24.14 -4.32 16.29
CA ALA A 377 25.38 -4.85 16.85
C ALA A 377 25.30 -4.98 18.38
N ASP A 378 24.75 -3.97 19.05
CA ASP A 378 24.54 -3.95 20.50
C ASP A 378 23.55 -5.04 20.92
N PHE A 379 22.44 -5.19 20.19
CA PHE A 379 21.46 -6.24 20.43
C PHE A 379 22.07 -7.64 20.30
N ILE A 380 22.86 -7.91 19.25
CA ILE A 380 23.54 -9.20 19.07
C ILE A 380 24.55 -9.45 20.19
N ALA A 381 25.26 -8.42 20.66
CA ALA A 381 26.19 -8.53 21.77
C ALA A 381 25.49 -8.93 23.07
N MET A 382 24.29 -8.39 23.34
CA MET A 382 23.47 -8.75 24.50
C MET A 382 22.95 -10.19 24.48
N LEU A 383 22.81 -10.79 23.29
CA LEU A 383 22.34 -12.17 23.16
C LEU A 383 23.45 -13.21 23.40
N ARG A 384 24.72 -12.82 23.34
CA ARG A 384 25.90 -13.69 23.54
C ARG A 384 26.20 -13.85 25.01
#